data_AF-A0A929ZGW4-F1
#
_entry.id   AF-A0A929ZGW4-F1
#
_cell.length_a   1.000
_cell.length_b   1.000
_cell.length_c   1.000
_cell.angle_alpha   90.00
_cell.angle_beta   90.00
_cell.angle_gamma   90.00
#
_symmetry.space_group_name_H-M   'P 1'
#
loop_
_entity.id
_entity.type
_entity.pdbx_description
1 polymer ?
#
loop_
_entity_poly.entity_id
_entity_poly.type
_entity_poly.pdbx_seq_one_letter_code
_entity_poly.pdbx_strand_id
1 'polypeptide(L)'
;VKDQADGVRVLRARNSSGSEYQKLDLQFTKMTDFVWPFKMAHPVNVQMDKGGWRSSLMWGLTGYDNEWNGLQTYPSARTTGWKIGWGYGALTANWTGDVTSATSYFHKSGLTVFPYAEAYVRPHISSDSAAFTRIPDEGLGASTVSGVVSQYAAKTSWGVSGNLNGSVREGNIQVQAFAQVGSTMYVGGNFTGVKQGDKGAEISSRGLAAFDVATGDFTGQTFDFNGQVKALLALPDGRLLVGGDFTRVNGEAHSGTVVINPSTGQIDPSWDLQITNALRGGAVSVRALTYYDGNVYMGGAFTHLSGGGSSRVYARNAGRVSLSGRPDRSWNPEISGAVQAVGVSEANSAFYAGGHFTTAHGNQRAWYAAKFSTQPGAAVDTDFDFVPSSATAGKYQQTIATAGNRVYIGGSEHNLFGYDTATNQRVSGAMTFNNGGDLQATTVSAKGVIYGSCHCSDAAYQDMYVWSMNGSWSRVDEIKWVGAWDAATGEHLKWTPFELSSRRKTGAWALTTDNYGNLWVGGDFTLSHTDATRTQWNGGFARYDNRDNVAPEAPTYLRSSASNDSTVTLAWEGVADAVSYEILRDDRPIATSETTTVEVPRGGENRYFVRAVDAEGNRSATTPV
;
A
#
# COMPACT_ATOMS: atom_id res chain seq x y z
N VAL A 1 2.94 -15.26 34.00
CA VAL A 1 2.23 -15.43 32.71
C VAL A 1 1.10 -16.45 32.83
N LYS A 2 1.32 -17.59 33.52
CA LYS A 2 0.32 -18.64 33.78
C LYS A 2 -1.06 -18.16 34.27
N ASP A 3 -1.11 -17.06 35.03
CA ASP A 3 -2.34 -16.54 35.63
C ASP A 3 -3.05 -15.45 34.81
N GLN A 4 -2.62 -15.17 33.57
CA GLN A 4 -3.33 -14.24 32.69
C GLN A 4 -4.31 -14.99 31.79
N ALA A 5 -5.58 -14.55 31.79
CA ALA A 5 -6.63 -15.14 30.97
C ALA A 5 -6.33 -14.99 29.48
N ASP A 6 -5.96 -13.78 29.01
CA ASP A 6 -5.48 -13.43 27.67
C ASP A 6 -4.70 -12.10 27.72
N GLY A 7 -3.79 -11.85 26.76
CA GLY A 7 -3.12 -10.54 26.56
C GLY A 7 -1.58 -10.53 26.68
N VAL A 8 -1.03 -9.34 26.98
CA VAL A 8 0.42 -9.09 27.08
C VAL A 8 0.75 -8.63 28.50
N ARG A 9 1.72 -9.30 29.13
CA ARG A 9 2.35 -8.82 30.37
C ARG A 9 3.70 -8.23 30.05
N VAL A 10 4.00 -7.06 30.60
CA VAL A 10 5.32 -6.44 30.54
C VAL A 10 5.85 -6.28 31.96
N LEU A 11 7.08 -6.74 32.19
CA LEU A 11 7.84 -6.41 33.39
C LEU A 11 8.87 -5.36 32.97
N ARG A 12 8.71 -4.13 33.46
CA ARG A 12 9.62 -3.03 33.12
C ARG A 12 10.32 -2.52 34.37
N ALA A 13 11.62 -2.25 34.26
CA ALA A 13 12.42 -1.75 35.38
C ALA A 13 11.79 -0.47 35.96
N ARG A 14 11.75 -0.34 37.29
CA ARG A 14 11.20 0.82 38.02
C ARG A 14 12.29 1.78 38.51
N ASN A 15 13.56 1.38 38.42
CA ASN A 15 14.72 2.19 38.75
C ASN A 15 15.88 1.93 37.76
N SER A 16 16.87 2.82 37.77
CA SER A 16 18.02 2.76 36.86
C SER A 16 18.97 1.59 37.11
N SER A 17 18.91 0.96 38.30
CA SER A 17 19.70 -0.24 38.64
C SER A 17 19.07 -1.55 38.17
N GLY A 18 17.80 -1.55 37.75
CA GLY A 18 17.08 -2.77 37.38
C GLY A 18 16.74 -3.69 38.57
N SER A 19 16.77 -3.17 39.80
CA SER A 19 16.51 -3.98 41.01
C SER A 19 15.04 -4.05 41.39
N GLU A 20 14.19 -3.21 40.78
CA GLU A 20 12.75 -3.18 40.98
C GLU A 20 12.04 -3.19 39.63
N TYR A 21 10.85 -3.80 39.58
CA TYR A 21 10.04 -3.89 38.37
C TYR A 21 8.61 -3.45 38.63
N GLN A 22 8.03 -2.77 37.64
CA GLN A 22 6.60 -2.54 37.55
C GLN A 22 5.99 -3.60 36.63
N LYS A 23 4.90 -4.21 37.08
CA LYS A 23 4.13 -5.15 36.28
C LYS A 23 3.06 -4.38 35.50
N LEU A 24 3.00 -4.58 34.20
CA LEU A 24 2.03 -3.98 33.30
C LEU A 24 1.27 -5.10 32.58
N ASP A 25 -0.02 -5.19 32.81
CA ASP A 25 -0.92 -6.19 32.24
C ASP A 25 -1.84 -5.51 31.22
N LEU A 26 -1.85 -5.99 29.97
CA LEU A 26 -2.61 -5.43 28.84
C LEU A 26 -3.57 -6.48 28.28
N GLN A 27 -4.85 -6.12 28.16
CA GLN A 27 -5.86 -6.93 27.47
C GLN A 27 -6.40 -6.16 26.28
N PHE A 28 -6.26 -6.71 25.08
CA PHE A 28 -6.85 -6.13 23.88
C PHE A 28 -8.27 -6.68 23.71
N THR A 29 -9.27 -5.79 23.69
CA THR A 29 -10.69 -6.22 23.73
C THR A 29 -11.29 -6.45 22.34
N LYS A 30 -10.51 -6.30 21.28
CA LYS A 30 -11.00 -6.34 19.91
C LYS A 30 -10.06 -7.05 18.95
N MET A 31 -8.81 -6.63 18.88
CA MET A 31 -7.78 -7.37 18.14
C MET A 31 -7.04 -8.31 19.08
N THR A 32 -7.03 -9.59 18.76
CA THR A 32 -6.31 -10.62 19.52
C THR A 32 -4.89 -10.87 18.98
N ASP A 33 -4.60 -10.41 17.77
CA ASP A 33 -3.24 -10.43 17.21
C ASP A 33 -2.35 -9.41 17.94
N PHE A 34 -1.16 -9.83 18.34
CA PHE A 34 -0.14 -8.89 18.82
C PHE A 34 0.43 -8.09 17.65
N VAL A 35 0.34 -6.77 17.72
CA VAL A 35 0.99 -5.85 16.78
C VAL A 35 1.79 -4.80 17.56
N TRP A 36 3.03 -4.54 17.12
CA TRP A 36 3.91 -3.56 17.77
C TRP A 36 3.44 -2.10 17.68
N PRO A 37 2.87 -1.60 16.56
CA PRO A 37 2.42 -0.21 16.51
C PRO A 37 1.08 -0.05 17.23
N PHE A 38 1.12 0.26 18.52
CA PHE A 38 -0.11 0.36 19.33
C PHE A 38 -0.92 1.67 19.17
N LYS A 39 -0.42 2.73 18.49
CA LYS A 39 -1.09 4.06 18.36
C LYS A 39 -2.28 4.08 17.38
N MET A 40 -3.00 2.99 17.23
CA MET A 40 -4.03 2.90 16.20
C MET A 40 -5.42 2.80 16.81
N ALA A 41 -5.64 3.58 17.89
CA ALA A 41 -6.88 3.54 18.65
C ALA A 41 -7.23 2.12 19.17
N HIS A 42 -6.23 1.26 19.40
CA HIS A 42 -6.52 -0.10 19.87
C HIS A 42 -7.20 -0.02 21.24
N PRO A 43 -8.42 -0.58 21.38
CA PRO A 43 -9.07 -0.68 22.67
C PRO A 43 -8.28 -1.63 23.56
N VAL A 44 -7.88 -1.12 24.72
CA VAL A 44 -7.04 -1.84 25.66
C VAL A 44 -7.53 -1.64 27.09
N ASN A 45 -7.53 -2.70 27.87
CA ASN A 45 -7.58 -2.60 29.33
C ASN A 45 -6.15 -2.71 29.86
N VAL A 46 -5.78 -1.77 30.72
CA VAL A 46 -4.45 -1.68 31.31
C VAL A 46 -4.55 -1.84 32.82
N GLN A 47 -3.71 -2.69 33.39
CA GLN A 47 -3.49 -2.78 34.82
C GLN A 47 -2.00 -2.66 35.12
N MET A 48 -1.64 -1.72 35.98
CA MET A 48 -0.28 -1.59 36.53
C MET A 48 -0.24 -2.07 37.98
N ASP A 49 0.73 -2.92 38.28
CA ASP A 49 0.95 -3.59 39.57
C ASP A 49 -0.31 -4.29 40.11
N LYS A 50 -0.84 -3.81 41.25
CA LYS A 50 -2.08 -4.27 41.88
C LYS A 50 -3.21 -3.24 41.77
N GLY A 51 -3.05 -2.23 40.90
CA GLY A 51 -4.09 -1.23 40.64
C GLY A 51 -5.31 -1.82 39.93
N GLY A 52 -6.40 -1.06 39.86
CA GLY A 52 -7.61 -1.45 39.13
C GLY A 52 -7.44 -1.35 37.61
N TRP A 53 -8.12 -2.22 36.86
CA TRP A 53 -8.16 -2.15 35.40
C TRP A 53 -8.69 -0.78 34.92
N ARG A 54 -8.03 -0.22 33.90
CA ARG A 54 -8.51 0.96 33.18
C ARG A 54 -8.63 0.68 31.68
N SER A 55 -9.83 0.89 31.15
CA SER A 55 -10.09 0.85 29.71
C SER A 55 -9.68 2.17 29.06
N SER A 56 -9.03 2.10 27.91
CA SER A 56 -8.65 3.26 27.11
C SER A 56 -8.48 2.88 25.63
N LEU A 57 -8.28 3.90 24.78
CA LEU A 57 -7.77 3.72 23.43
C LEU A 57 -6.28 4.04 23.45
N MET A 58 -5.44 3.14 22.94
CA MET A 58 -4.01 3.36 22.91
C MET A 58 -3.66 4.35 21.77
N TRP A 59 -3.59 5.65 22.10
CA TRP A 59 -3.22 6.72 21.15
C TRP A 59 -1.79 7.24 21.35
N GLY A 60 -1.23 7.12 22.55
CA GLY A 60 0.10 7.63 22.83
C GLY A 60 0.47 7.53 24.30
N LEU A 61 -0.48 7.85 25.18
CA LEU A 61 -0.36 7.63 26.63
C LEU A 61 -1.65 6.98 27.15
N THR A 62 -1.49 5.94 27.96
CA THR A 62 -2.57 5.33 28.75
C THR A 62 -2.06 4.99 30.15
N GLY A 63 -2.93 4.64 31.09
CA GLY A 63 -2.55 4.29 32.46
C GLY A 63 -3.22 5.15 33.53
N TYR A 64 -2.55 5.30 34.67
CA TYR A 64 -3.13 5.95 35.85
C TYR A 64 -2.75 7.43 35.96
N ASP A 65 -1.58 7.82 35.47
CA ASP A 65 -1.03 9.18 35.51
C ASP A 65 -0.10 9.46 34.29
N ASN A 66 0.48 10.67 34.24
CA ASN A 66 1.46 11.08 33.23
C ASN A 66 2.92 10.98 33.75
N GLU A 67 3.15 10.15 34.76
CA GLU A 67 4.45 9.92 35.41
C GLU A 67 4.80 8.41 35.35
N TRP A 68 5.12 7.80 36.49
CA TRP A 68 5.59 6.42 36.60
C TRP A 68 4.49 5.38 36.42
N ASN A 69 3.21 5.78 36.43
CA ASN A 69 2.09 4.91 36.07
C ASN A 69 1.44 5.33 34.74
N GLY A 70 2.21 6.00 33.89
CA GLY A 70 1.93 6.20 32.48
C GLY A 70 2.55 5.10 31.63
N LEU A 71 1.83 4.65 30.61
CA LEU A 71 2.32 3.78 29.54
C LEU A 71 2.37 4.57 28.25
N GLN A 72 3.58 4.89 27.81
CA GLN A 72 3.87 5.52 26.55
C GLN A 72 4.54 4.51 25.62
N THR A 73 3.82 4.10 24.59
CA THR A 73 4.27 3.05 23.66
C THR A 73 4.88 3.57 22.36
N TYR A 74 4.88 4.90 22.13
CA TYR A 74 4.84 5.39 20.74
C TYR A 74 5.92 6.42 20.26
N PRO A 75 6.37 6.31 18.99
CA PRO A 75 7.37 7.14 18.29
C PRO A 75 6.98 8.51 17.66
N SER A 76 5.72 8.98 17.56
CA SER A 76 5.32 10.08 16.61
C SER A 76 5.81 11.47 16.94
N ALA A 77 6.47 11.66 18.07
CA ALA A 77 6.91 12.97 18.43
C ALA A 77 8.40 13.09 18.15
N ARG A 78 8.79 14.24 17.58
CA ARG A 78 10.18 14.71 17.62
C ARG A 78 10.75 14.66 19.05
N THR A 79 9.86 14.69 20.05
CA THR A 79 10.16 14.56 21.48
C THR A 79 10.40 13.14 21.99
N THR A 80 10.25 12.07 21.19
CA THR A 80 10.61 10.69 21.61
C THR A 80 11.67 10.06 20.72
N GLY A 81 12.26 10.85 19.80
CA GLY A 81 13.31 10.39 18.89
C GLY A 81 12.86 9.24 17.98
N TRP A 82 11.55 9.07 17.78
CA TRP A 82 10.96 7.98 17.01
C TRP A 82 11.24 6.57 17.56
N LYS A 83 11.52 6.45 18.87
CA LYS A 83 11.71 5.16 19.54
C LYS A 83 10.38 4.53 19.95
N ILE A 84 10.27 3.22 19.77
CA ILE A 84 9.17 2.36 20.25
C ILE A 84 9.64 1.64 21.52
N GLY A 85 8.75 1.42 22.48
CA GLY A 85 9.07 0.67 23.69
C GLY A 85 7.99 0.80 24.76
N TRP A 86 8.32 0.42 25.99
CA TRP A 86 7.39 0.41 27.12
C TRP A 86 7.63 1.59 28.07
N GLY A 87 7.61 2.81 27.52
CA GLY A 87 8.00 4.04 28.20
C GLY A 87 7.05 4.52 29.30
N TYR A 88 7.58 5.33 30.21
CA TYR A 88 6.79 6.03 31.23
C TYR A 88 6.12 7.30 30.69
N GLY A 89 5.22 7.90 31.47
CA GLY A 89 4.56 9.16 31.12
C GLY A 89 5.54 10.33 31.01
N ALA A 90 5.15 11.36 30.25
CA ALA A 90 6.04 12.43 29.82
C ALA A 90 6.59 13.31 30.95
N LEU A 91 5.93 13.34 32.12
CA LEU A 91 6.43 14.11 33.28
C LEU A 91 7.63 13.44 33.97
N THR A 92 7.88 12.15 33.71
CA THR A 92 9.11 11.47 34.17
C THR A 92 10.38 12.06 33.55
N ALA A 93 10.27 12.84 32.46
CA ALA A 93 11.41 13.52 31.84
C ALA A 93 12.21 14.40 32.81
N ASN A 94 11.58 14.93 33.85
CA ASN A 94 12.23 15.80 34.83
C ASN A 94 12.97 15.03 35.94
N TRP A 95 12.91 13.69 35.93
CA TRP A 95 13.64 12.87 36.87
C TRP A 95 15.16 12.99 36.63
N THR A 96 15.91 13.18 37.71
CA THR A 96 17.34 13.52 37.68
C THR A 96 18.27 12.32 37.92
N GLY A 97 17.73 11.12 38.06
CA GLY A 97 18.53 9.91 38.20
C GLY A 97 19.19 9.46 36.90
N ASP A 98 19.89 8.33 36.95
CA ASP A 98 20.69 7.85 35.83
C ASP A 98 19.83 7.34 34.66
N VAL A 99 19.79 8.09 33.57
CA VAL A 99 19.09 7.75 32.33
C VAL A 99 20.01 7.76 31.11
N THR A 100 21.33 7.84 31.35
CA THR A 100 22.33 8.07 30.30
C THR A 100 23.51 7.10 30.35
N SER A 101 23.81 6.50 31.51
CA SER A 101 24.88 5.51 31.61
C SER A 101 24.59 4.29 30.72
N ALA A 102 25.64 3.69 30.16
CA ALA A 102 25.53 2.44 29.40
C ALA A 102 25.07 1.25 30.26
N THR A 103 25.19 1.35 31.59
CA THR A 103 24.71 0.33 32.55
C THR A 103 23.34 0.63 33.12
N SER A 104 22.75 1.78 32.76
CA SER A 104 21.42 2.12 33.26
C SER A 104 20.37 1.26 32.59
N TYR A 105 19.43 0.77 33.39
CA TYR A 105 18.21 0.13 32.90
C TYR A 105 17.23 1.16 32.33
N PHE A 106 17.52 2.46 32.42
CA PHE A 106 16.75 3.53 31.82
C PHE A 106 17.50 4.20 30.68
N HIS A 107 16.77 4.48 29.61
CA HIS A 107 17.23 5.28 28.50
C HIS A 107 16.22 6.38 28.20
N LYS A 108 16.65 7.65 28.29
CA LYS A 108 15.78 8.78 27.97
C LYS A 108 15.85 9.13 26.49
N SER A 109 14.68 9.27 25.86
CA SER A 109 14.56 9.84 24.51
C SER A 109 13.53 10.98 24.53
N GLY A 110 14.04 12.19 24.36
CA GLY A 110 13.31 13.46 24.59
C GLY A 110 12.54 13.47 25.91
N LEU A 111 11.20 13.41 25.89
CA LEU A 111 10.35 13.46 27.09
C LEU A 111 10.03 12.09 27.70
N THR A 112 10.45 10.99 27.08
CA THR A 112 10.10 9.66 27.56
C THR A 112 11.31 8.97 28.16
N VAL A 113 11.15 8.42 29.37
CA VAL A 113 12.09 7.47 29.95
C VAL A 113 11.65 6.07 29.54
N PHE A 114 12.48 5.41 28.72
CA PHE A 114 12.28 4.02 28.32
C PHE A 114 13.06 3.10 29.26
N PRO A 115 12.38 2.24 30.03
CA PRO A 115 13.04 1.22 30.81
C PRO A 115 13.40 0.00 29.95
N TYR A 116 14.40 -0.76 30.39
CA TYR A 116 14.50 -2.18 30.05
C TYR A 116 13.19 -2.86 30.43
N ALA A 117 12.66 -3.67 29.52
CA ALA A 117 11.37 -4.28 29.67
C ALA A 117 11.32 -5.64 28.99
N GLU A 118 10.70 -6.59 29.66
CA GLU A 118 10.44 -7.94 29.16
C GLU A 118 8.95 -8.08 28.87
N ALA A 119 8.60 -8.33 27.62
CA ALA A 119 7.23 -8.58 27.21
C ALA A 119 6.97 -10.09 27.11
N TYR A 120 5.91 -10.52 27.76
CA TYR A 120 5.44 -11.90 27.81
C TYR A 120 4.07 -11.95 27.11
N VAL A 121 4.04 -12.62 25.96
CA VAL A 121 2.81 -12.86 25.18
C VAL A 121 2.35 -14.28 25.46
N ARG A 122 1.11 -14.46 25.91
CA ARG A 122 0.52 -15.79 26.09
C ARG A 122 -0.25 -16.18 24.82
N PRO A 123 0.09 -17.27 24.13
CA PRO A 123 -0.75 -17.77 23.05
C PRO A 123 -2.09 -18.29 23.62
N HIS A 124 -3.18 -18.08 22.89
CA HIS A 124 -4.53 -18.53 23.28
C HIS A 124 -4.66 -20.07 23.30
N ILE A 125 -3.72 -20.77 22.66
CA ILE A 125 -3.67 -22.23 22.59
C ILE A 125 -2.37 -22.68 23.25
N SER A 126 -2.47 -23.43 24.34
CA SER A 126 -1.32 -24.08 24.98
C SER A 126 -0.92 -25.35 24.23
N SER A 127 0.35 -25.77 24.34
CA SER A 127 0.84 -26.98 23.68
C SER A 127 0.20 -28.29 24.16
N ASP A 128 -0.64 -28.27 25.19
CA ASP A 128 -1.44 -29.39 25.68
C ASP A 128 -2.95 -29.21 25.41
N SER A 129 -3.33 -28.17 24.65
CA SER A 129 -4.72 -27.88 24.33
C SER A 129 -5.34 -28.98 23.46
N ALA A 130 -6.56 -29.40 23.80
CA ALA A 130 -7.38 -30.29 22.99
C ALA A 130 -7.92 -29.62 21.70
N ALA A 131 -7.68 -28.33 21.50
CA ALA A 131 -8.08 -27.61 20.29
C ALA A 131 -7.20 -27.93 19.07
N PHE A 132 -6.04 -28.55 19.26
CA PHE A 132 -5.25 -29.04 18.14
C PHE A 132 -5.99 -30.19 17.46
N THR A 133 -6.19 -30.03 16.16
CA THR A 133 -6.92 -31.01 15.35
C THR A 133 -5.94 -32.00 14.77
N ARG A 134 -6.27 -33.29 14.84
CA ARG A 134 -5.52 -34.37 14.22
C ARG A 134 -5.26 -34.05 12.75
N ILE A 135 -4.00 -34.08 12.32
CA ILE A 135 -3.64 -34.00 10.90
C ILE A 135 -4.13 -35.29 10.21
N PRO A 136 -4.84 -35.22 9.08
CA PRO A 136 -5.26 -36.41 8.33
C PRO A 136 -4.07 -37.29 7.91
N ASP A 137 -4.29 -38.58 7.64
CA ASP A 137 -3.16 -39.48 7.31
C ASP A 137 -2.53 -39.12 5.94
N GLU A 138 -3.30 -38.49 5.06
CA GLU A 138 -2.85 -37.89 3.80
C GLU A 138 -2.02 -36.61 3.97
N GLY A 139 -1.97 -36.03 5.19
CA GLY A 139 -1.21 -34.83 5.49
C GLY A 139 -1.99 -33.51 5.36
N LEU A 140 -1.25 -32.40 5.38
CA LEU A 140 -1.77 -31.05 5.18
C LEU A 140 -1.45 -30.55 3.76
N GLY A 141 -2.35 -29.75 3.20
CA GLY A 141 -2.10 -29.02 1.96
C GLY A 141 -0.99 -27.97 2.11
N ALA A 142 -0.45 -27.53 0.97
CA ALA A 142 0.52 -26.44 0.91
C ALA A 142 -0.06 -25.12 1.41
N SER A 143 0.80 -24.23 1.91
CA SER A 143 0.43 -22.88 2.32
C SER A 143 1.50 -21.87 1.90
N THR A 144 1.09 -20.78 1.28
CA THR A 144 2.01 -19.77 0.75
C THR A 144 1.91 -18.46 1.54
N VAL A 145 2.96 -17.63 1.43
CA VAL A 145 2.91 -16.26 1.93
C VAL A 145 1.97 -15.41 1.06
N SER A 146 1.49 -14.30 1.60
CA SER A 146 0.64 -13.36 0.85
C SER A 146 1.33 -12.91 -0.44
N GLY A 147 0.56 -12.72 -1.52
CA GLY A 147 1.08 -12.27 -2.83
C GLY A 147 1.56 -10.82 -2.91
N VAL A 148 1.83 -10.18 -1.77
CA VAL A 148 2.37 -8.82 -1.68
C VAL A 148 3.87 -8.80 -2.02
N VAL A 149 4.35 -7.67 -2.52
CA VAL A 149 5.78 -7.44 -2.83
C VAL A 149 6.65 -7.41 -1.57
N SER A 150 7.98 -7.38 -1.74
CA SER A 150 8.92 -7.14 -0.64
C SER A 150 8.61 -5.83 0.08
N GLN A 151 8.80 -5.80 1.41
CA GLN A 151 8.74 -4.56 2.19
C GLN A 151 10.00 -3.69 1.99
N TYR A 152 11.09 -4.29 1.51
CA TYR A 152 12.33 -3.59 1.19
C TYR A 152 12.35 -3.23 -0.29
N ALA A 153 12.84 -2.03 -0.58
CA ALA A 153 12.94 -1.54 -1.94
C ALA A 153 14.02 -2.32 -2.71
N ALA A 154 13.74 -2.58 -3.98
CA ALA A 154 14.73 -3.00 -4.96
C ALA A 154 15.86 -1.97 -5.03
N LYS A 155 17.08 -2.44 -5.31
CA LYS A 155 18.22 -1.55 -5.50
C LYS A 155 18.04 -0.73 -6.76
N THR A 156 18.14 0.59 -6.64
CA THR A 156 18.06 1.51 -7.78
C THR A 156 19.20 2.51 -7.71
N SER A 157 19.83 2.82 -8.86
CA SER A 157 20.89 3.82 -8.94
C SER A 157 20.44 5.14 -9.56
N TRP A 158 19.30 5.15 -10.25
CA TRP A 158 18.76 6.31 -10.96
C TRP A 158 17.41 6.78 -10.41
N GLY A 159 17.13 8.07 -10.60
CA GLY A 159 15.84 8.66 -10.28
C GLY A 159 15.71 10.09 -10.82
N VAL A 160 14.53 10.69 -10.71
CA VAL A 160 14.25 12.06 -11.18
C VAL A 160 14.64 13.13 -10.16
N SER A 161 14.83 14.36 -10.63
CA SER A 161 15.26 15.51 -9.82
C SER A 161 14.66 16.84 -10.26
N GLY A 162 14.77 17.83 -9.37
CA GLY A 162 14.32 19.20 -9.63
C GLY A 162 12.81 19.40 -9.47
N ASN A 163 12.33 20.55 -9.94
CA ASN A 163 10.95 21.01 -9.82
C ASN A 163 10.61 21.86 -11.06
N LEU A 164 9.80 21.32 -11.96
CA LEU A 164 9.56 21.89 -13.29
C LEU A 164 8.86 23.24 -13.26
N ASN A 165 7.84 23.38 -12.41
CA ASN A 165 6.98 24.56 -12.34
C ASN A 165 7.25 25.46 -11.10
N GLY A 166 8.25 25.12 -10.28
CA GLY A 166 8.62 25.85 -9.07
C GLY A 166 7.61 25.75 -7.91
N SER A 167 6.45 25.12 -8.11
CA SER A 167 5.44 24.92 -7.07
C SER A 167 5.75 23.69 -6.23
N VAL A 168 5.54 23.80 -4.93
CA VAL A 168 5.62 22.67 -3.98
C VAL A 168 4.28 22.41 -3.29
N ARG A 169 3.20 23.07 -3.74
CA ARG A 169 1.85 22.84 -3.24
C ARG A 169 1.41 21.42 -3.57
N GLU A 170 0.46 20.92 -2.79
CA GLU A 170 -0.19 19.64 -3.05
C GLU A 170 -0.64 19.51 -4.51
N GLY A 171 -0.48 18.30 -5.07
CA GLY A 171 -0.63 18.06 -6.50
C GLY A 171 0.49 18.59 -7.40
N ASN A 172 1.63 19.08 -6.86
CA ASN A 172 2.85 19.42 -7.61
C ASN A 172 4.03 18.52 -7.21
N ILE A 173 3.93 17.25 -7.59
CA ILE A 173 4.74 16.14 -7.10
C ILE A 173 5.70 15.65 -8.17
N GLN A 174 6.91 15.26 -7.75
CA GLN A 174 7.97 14.90 -8.68
C GLN A 174 7.56 13.73 -9.57
N VAL A 175 6.99 12.66 -9.03
CA VAL A 175 6.43 11.55 -9.83
C VAL A 175 4.94 11.42 -9.56
N GLN A 176 4.13 11.45 -10.62
CA GLN A 176 2.66 11.41 -10.59
C GLN A 176 2.04 10.43 -11.57
N ALA A 177 2.82 9.86 -12.48
CA ALA A 177 2.33 8.86 -13.41
C ALA A 177 3.41 7.84 -13.74
N PHE A 178 2.97 6.61 -13.99
CA PHE A 178 3.76 5.55 -14.56
C PHE A 178 3.01 4.92 -15.73
N ALA A 179 3.74 4.46 -16.74
CA ALA A 179 3.23 3.50 -17.70
C ALA A 179 4.39 2.64 -18.24
N GLN A 180 4.16 1.34 -18.29
CA GLN A 180 5.12 0.43 -18.90
C GLN A 180 4.80 0.24 -20.39
N VAL A 181 5.81 0.36 -21.25
CA VAL A 181 5.76 -0.12 -22.64
C VAL A 181 6.94 -1.04 -22.89
N GLY A 182 6.67 -2.32 -23.19
CA GLY A 182 7.72 -3.32 -23.34
C GLY A 182 8.58 -3.44 -22.08
N SER A 183 9.91 -3.32 -22.21
CA SER A 183 10.85 -3.34 -21.09
C SER A 183 11.10 -1.96 -20.46
N THR A 184 10.37 -0.91 -20.87
CA THR A 184 10.59 0.46 -20.41
C THR A 184 9.46 0.94 -19.51
N MET A 185 9.81 1.42 -18.33
CA MET A 185 8.93 2.16 -17.43
C MET A 185 9.07 3.66 -17.71
N TYR A 186 8.00 4.27 -18.20
CA TYR A 186 7.90 5.71 -18.33
C TYR A 186 7.41 6.32 -17.02
N VAL A 187 8.10 7.37 -16.58
CA VAL A 187 7.88 8.08 -15.32
C VAL A 187 7.54 9.53 -15.64
N GLY A 188 6.32 9.94 -15.29
CA GLY A 188 5.80 11.29 -15.54
C GLY A 188 5.61 12.10 -14.25
N GLY A 189 5.83 13.41 -14.31
CA GLY A 189 5.54 14.30 -13.17
C GLY A 189 6.09 15.72 -13.28
N ASN A 190 6.53 16.28 -12.14
CA ASN A 190 6.97 17.68 -11.97
C ASN A 190 8.48 17.79 -11.72
N PHE A 191 9.31 17.34 -12.66
CA PHE A 191 10.77 17.29 -12.52
C PHE A 191 11.49 17.91 -13.73
N THR A 192 12.75 18.32 -13.54
CA THR A 192 13.57 18.94 -14.59
C THR A 192 14.59 18.00 -15.20
N GLY A 193 14.95 16.92 -14.51
CA GLY A 193 15.94 15.98 -15.01
C GLY A 193 16.01 14.66 -14.26
N VAL A 194 17.03 13.89 -14.60
CA VAL A 194 17.35 12.57 -14.06
C VAL A 194 18.77 12.58 -13.52
N LYS A 195 19.02 11.83 -12.43
CA LYS A 195 20.32 11.72 -11.78
C LYS A 195 20.64 10.27 -11.44
N GLN A 196 21.93 9.94 -11.47
CA GLN A 196 22.45 8.73 -10.85
C GLN A 196 22.93 9.03 -9.43
N GLY A 197 22.19 8.60 -8.42
CA GLY A 197 22.44 8.93 -7.02
C GLY A 197 22.22 10.41 -6.66
N ASP A 198 22.31 10.70 -5.36
CA ASP A 198 22.07 12.03 -4.79
C ASP A 198 23.05 13.10 -5.28
N LYS A 199 24.30 12.70 -5.54
CA LYS A 199 25.43 13.55 -5.98
C LYS A 199 25.74 13.49 -7.48
N GLY A 200 25.01 12.68 -8.25
CA GLY A 200 25.21 12.61 -9.71
C GLY A 200 24.97 13.95 -10.40
N ALA A 201 25.47 14.11 -11.62
CA ALA A 201 25.10 15.23 -12.47
C ALA A 201 23.64 15.08 -12.94
N GLU A 202 22.92 16.20 -13.06
CA GLU A 202 21.56 16.19 -13.61
C GLU A 202 21.62 16.15 -15.15
N ILE A 203 20.95 15.16 -15.73
CA ILE A 203 20.67 15.06 -17.17
C ILE A 203 19.29 15.67 -17.40
N SER A 204 19.19 16.69 -18.25
CA SER A 204 17.91 17.36 -18.53
C SER A 204 16.93 16.39 -19.21
N SER A 205 15.80 16.17 -18.56
CA SER A 205 14.63 15.47 -19.08
C SER A 205 13.43 15.96 -18.27
N ARG A 206 12.65 16.86 -18.87
CA ARG A 206 11.65 17.66 -18.17
C ARG A 206 10.29 16.99 -18.30
N GLY A 207 9.67 16.69 -17.15
CA GLY A 207 8.31 16.16 -17.05
C GLY A 207 8.13 14.67 -17.38
N LEU A 208 8.97 14.08 -18.24
CA LEU A 208 8.96 12.66 -18.59
C LEU A 208 10.39 12.09 -18.59
N ALA A 209 10.54 10.83 -18.19
CA ALA A 209 11.78 10.06 -18.23
C ALA A 209 11.46 8.57 -18.43
N ALA A 210 12.43 7.81 -18.92
CA ALA A 210 12.27 6.40 -19.25
C ALA A 210 13.37 5.56 -18.59
N PHE A 211 12.96 4.49 -17.90
CA PHE A 211 13.83 3.59 -17.14
C PHE A 211 13.63 2.15 -17.58
N ASP A 212 14.67 1.32 -17.54
CA ASP A 212 14.53 -0.11 -17.73
C ASP A 212 13.74 -0.72 -16.57
N VAL A 213 12.74 -1.54 -16.87
CA VAL A 213 11.86 -2.13 -15.86
C VAL A 213 12.63 -3.11 -14.98
N ALA A 214 13.55 -3.89 -15.54
CA ALA A 214 14.27 -4.93 -14.82
C ALA A 214 15.38 -4.38 -13.93
N THR A 215 16.13 -3.37 -14.39
CA THR A 215 17.27 -2.82 -13.64
C THR A 215 16.98 -1.50 -12.94
N GLY A 216 15.96 -0.74 -13.37
CA GLY A 216 15.70 0.61 -12.91
C GLY A 216 16.68 1.66 -13.45
N ASP A 217 17.51 1.31 -14.44
CA ASP A 217 18.48 2.22 -15.03
C ASP A 217 17.84 3.20 -16.01
N PHE A 218 18.37 4.42 -16.07
CA PHE A 218 17.93 5.41 -17.05
C PHE A 218 18.30 4.97 -18.47
N THR A 219 17.33 4.97 -19.38
CA THR A 219 17.50 4.51 -20.78
C THR A 219 18.30 5.48 -21.66
N GLY A 220 18.52 6.71 -21.21
CA GLY A 220 19.12 7.78 -22.00
C GLY A 220 18.12 8.62 -22.81
N GLN A 221 16.84 8.23 -22.89
CA GLN A 221 15.82 9.02 -23.57
C GLN A 221 15.49 10.29 -22.78
N THR A 222 15.51 11.44 -23.46
CA THR A 222 15.20 12.74 -22.87
C THR A 222 14.01 13.40 -23.53
N PHE A 223 13.27 14.18 -22.74
CA PHE A 223 12.05 14.86 -23.16
C PHE A 223 12.04 16.30 -22.64
N ASP A 224 11.31 17.20 -23.31
CA ASP A 224 11.14 18.58 -22.86
C ASP A 224 9.66 19.00 -22.80
N PHE A 225 9.02 18.70 -21.67
CA PHE A 225 7.69 19.21 -21.35
C PHE A 225 7.78 20.54 -20.60
N ASN A 226 6.93 21.50 -20.98
CA ASN A 226 6.87 22.80 -20.29
C ASN A 226 5.95 22.82 -19.06
N GLY A 227 5.22 21.73 -18.79
CA GLY A 227 4.29 21.57 -17.69
C GLY A 227 4.26 20.14 -17.19
N GLN A 228 3.52 19.90 -16.10
CA GLN A 228 3.50 18.59 -15.44
C GLN A 228 2.87 17.52 -16.33
N VAL A 229 3.49 16.35 -16.36
CA VAL A 229 2.84 15.12 -16.81
C VAL A 229 2.05 14.55 -15.63
N LYS A 230 0.76 14.27 -15.84
CA LYS A 230 -0.19 13.83 -14.81
C LYS A 230 -0.74 12.43 -15.04
N ALA A 231 -0.74 11.98 -16.29
CA ALA A 231 -1.25 10.68 -16.68
C ALA A 231 -0.37 10.10 -17.78
N LEU A 232 -0.20 8.79 -17.75
CA LEU A 232 0.48 8.02 -18.78
C LEU A 232 -0.39 6.81 -19.10
N LEU A 233 -0.51 6.46 -20.37
CA LEU A 233 -1.25 5.29 -20.83
C LEU A 233 -0.47 4.61 -21.95
N ALA A 234 -0.10 3.35 -21.71
CA ALA A 234 0.39 2.48 -22.78
C ALA A 234 -0.78 2.12 -23.71
N LEU A 235 -0.66 2.44 -24.99
CA LEU A 235 -1.65 2.11 -26.00
C LEU A 235 -1.43 0.68 -26.51
N PRO A 236 -2.49 -0.02 -26.97
CA PRO A 236 -2.38 -1.40 -27.45
C PRO A 236 -1.49 -1.56 -28.70
N ASP A 237 -1.24 -0.47 -29.42
CA ASP A 237 -0.35 -0.43 -30.59
C ASP A 237 1.13 -0.18 -30.23
N GLY A 238 1.47 -0.20 -28.92
CA GLY A 238 2.82 0.01 -28.43
C GLY A 238 3.27 1.46 -28.36
N ARG A 239 2.37 2.43 -28.60
CA ARG A 239 2.64 3.85 -28.39
C ARG A 239 2.37 4.26 -26.94
N LEU A 240 2.91 5.41 -26.53
CA LEU A 240 2.66 6.00 -25.22
C LEU A 240 1.82 7.27 -25.36
N LEU A 241 0.61 7.28 -24.80
CA LEU A 241 -0.18 8.49 -24.64
C LEU A 241 0.19 9.18 -23.32
N VAL A 242 0.51 10.47 -23.39
CA VAL A 242 0.88 11.31 -22.27
C VAL A 242 -0.20 12.38 -22.05
N GLY A 243 -0.67 12.50 -20.82
CA GLY A 243 -1.65 13.51 -20.39
C GLY A 243 -1.10 14.42 -19.28
N GLY A 244 -1.48 15.70 -19.27
CA GLY A 244 -1.00 16.61 -18.23
C GLY A 244 -1.48 18.06 -18.32
N ASP A 245 -0.70 18.95 -17.70
CA ASP A 245 -0.93 20.40 -17.62
C ASP A 245 -0.09 21.18 -18.66
N PHE A 246 0.63 20.48 -19.53
CA PHE A 246 1.56 21.08 -20.50
C PHE A 246 0.84 21.70 -21.70
N THR A 247 1.52 22.68 -22.32
CA THR A 247 1.08 23.34 -23.56
C THR A 247 2.10 23.21 -24.69
N ARG A 248 3.33 22.76 -24.38
CA ARG A 248 4.39 22.49 -25.35
C ARG A 248 5.21 21.26 -24.97
N VAL A 249 5.63 20.52 -25.97
CA VAL A 249 6.49 19.34 -25.86
C VAL A 249 7.55 19.42 -26.94
N ASN A 250 8.84 19.35 -26.58
CA ASN A 250 9.97 19.48 -27.50
C ASN A 250 9.90 20.75 -28.38
N GLY A 251 9.34 21.84 -27.85
CA GLY A 251 9.13 23.12 -28.56
C GLY A 251 7.85 23.20 -29.41
N GLU A 252 7.20 22.08 -29.71
CA GLU A 252 5.95 21.98 -30.48
C GLU A 252 4.72 22.23 -29.60
N ALA A 253 3.64 22.74 -30.19
CA ALA A 253 2.42 23.06 -29.45
C ALA A 253 1.54 21.82 -29.27
N HIS A 254 1.46 21.32 -28.04
CA HIS A 254 0.59 20.21 -27.65
C HIS A 254 -0.04 20.55 -26.31
N SER A 255 -1.36 20.76 -26.29
CA SER A 255 -2.09 21.14 -25.07
C SER A 255 -2.78 19.94 -24.45
N GLY A 256 -2.35 19.57 -23.24
CA GLY A 256 -2.97 18.53 -22.42
C GLY A 256 -2.66 17.09 -22.81
N THR A 257 -2.47 16.77 -24.10
CA THR A 257 -2.09 15.42 -24.57
C THR A 257 -1.06 15.43 -25.68
N VAL A 258 -0.23 14.39 -25.72
CA VAL A 258 0.66 14.05 -26.84
C VAL A 258 0.86 12.54 -26.89
N VAL A 259 1.11 11.96 -28.07
CA VAL A 259 1.55 10.57 -28.20
C VAL A 259 3.05 10.54 -28.52
N ILE A 260 3.78 9.66 -27.84
CA ILE A 260 5.20 9.43 -28.03
C ILE A 260 5.40 8.03 -28.61
N ASN A 261 6.31 7.91 -29.57
CA ASN A 261 6.82 6.62 -30.02
C ASN A 261 7.92 6.13 -29.06
N PRO A 262 7.70 5.06 -28.30
CA PRO A 262 8.65 4.59 -27.29
C PRO A 262 10.01 4.16 -27.85
N SER A 263 10.06 3.70 -29.10
CA SER A 263 11.31 3.27 -29.75
C SER A 263 12.24 4.42 -30.11
N THR A 264 11.70 5.61 -30.39
CA THR A 264 12.48 6.78 -30.84
C THR A 264 12.48 7.94 -29.85
N GLY A 265 11.57 7.94 -28.87
CA GLY A 265 11.32 9.06 -27.97
C GLY A 265 10.69 10.29 -28.65
N GLN A 266 10.30 10.18 -29.92
CA GLN A 266 9.75 11.29 -30.71
C GLN A 266 8.22 11.38 -30.57
N ILE A 267 7.69 12.59 -30.78
CA ILE A 267 6.26 12.84 -30.89
C ILE A 267 5.72 12.11 -32.13
N ASP A 268 4.57 11.44 -31.99
CA ASP A 268 3.82 10.90 -33.11
C ASP A 268 2.90 11.97 -33.69
N PRO A 269 3.18 12.49 -34.91
CA PRO A 269 2.41 13.59 -35.50
C PRO A 269 1.01 13.16 -35.95
N SER A 270 0.70 11.86 -35.99
CA SER A 270 -0.65 11.37 -36.32
C SER A 270 -1.67 11.67 -35.21
N TRP A 271 -1.21 11.99 -34.00
CA TRP A 271 -2.06 12.43 -32.91
C TRP A 271 -2.28 13.95 -32.95
N ASP A 272 -3.34 14.38 -33.64
CA ASP A 272 -3.68 15.79 -33.86
C ASP A 272 -4.75 16.33 -32.88
N LEU A 273 -5.12 15.56 -31.85
CA LEU A 273 -6.14 15.93 -30.87
C LEU A 273 -5.80 17.26 -30.16
N GLN A 274 -6.73 18.20 -30.27
CA GLN A 274 -6.73 19.50 -29.60
C GLN A 274 -7.73 19.50 -28.45
N ILE A 275 -7.24 19.86 -27.26
CA ILE A 275 -8.05 19.95 -26.04
C ILE A 275 -8.15 21.42 -25.63
N THR A 276 -9.36 21.88 -25.32
CA THR A 276 -9.57 23.26 -24.88
C THR A 276 -10.48 23.37 -23.66
N ASN A 277 -10.21 24.37 -22.84
CA ASN A 277 -11.06 24.80 -21.75
C ASN A 277 -11.66 26.18 -22.12
N ALA A 278 -12.94 26.20 -22.47
CA ALA A 278 -13.65 27.40 -22.90
C ALA A 278 -14.15 28.26 -21.72
N LEU A 279 -13.92 27.82 -20.48
CA LEU A 279 -14.21 28.63 -19.31
C LEU A 279 -13.19 29.77 -19.22
N ARG A 280 -13.65 30.95 -18.80
CA ARG A 280 -12.81 32.15 -18.70
C ARG A 280 -11.62 31.89 -17.76
N GLY A 281 -10.40 31.96 -18.28
CA GLY A 281 -9.17 31.68 -17.52
C GLY A 281 -8.94 30.20 -17.21
N GLY A 282 -9.71 29.29 -17.81
CA GLY A 282 -9.58 27.85 -17.61
C GLY A 282 -8.31 27.31 -18.25
N ALA A 283 -7.44 26.69 -17.45
CA ALA A 283 -6.33 25.89 -17.95
C ALA A 283 -6.84 24.49 -18.38
N VAL A 284 -6.17 23.89 -19.36
CA VAL A 284 -6.38 22.48 -19.71
C VAL A 284 -5.55 21.62 -18.75
N SER A 285 -6.16 20.57 -18.21
CA SER A 285 -5.47 19.53 -17.46
C SER A 285 -6.09 18.19 -17.83
N VAL A 286 -5.28 17.22 -18.24
CA VAL A 286 -5.69 15.82 -18.41
C VAL A 286 -5.07 15.02 -17.26
N ARG A 287 -5.93 14.52 -16.38
CA ARG A 287 -5.55 13.92 -15.08
C ARG A 287 -5.61 12.41 -15.08
N ALA A 288 -6.47 11.83 -15.90
CA ALA A 288 -6.66 10.38 -15.93
C ALA A 288 -6.92 9.90 -17.36
N LEU A 289 -6.38 8.74 -17.68
CA LEU A 289 -6.45 8.08 -18.97
C LEU A 289 -6.69 6.59 -18.74
N THR A 290 -7.62 6.00 -19.49
CA THR A 290 -7.78 4.54 -19.53
C THR A 290 -8.20 4.10 -20.93
N TYR A 291 -7.84 2.88 -21.31
CA TYR A 291 -8.21 2.30 -22.60
C TYR A 291 -9.25 1.21 -22.39
N TYR A 292 -10.30 1.23 -23.21
CA TYR A 292 -11.28 0.17 -23.26
C TYR A 292 -11.96 0.13 -24.63
N ASP A 293 -12.09 -1.07 -25.19
CA ASP A 293 -12.83 -1.36 -26.43
C ASP A 293 -12.52 -0.38 -27.58
N GLY A 294 -11.23 -0.31 -27.98
CA GLY A 294 -10.80 0.54 -29.10
C GLY A 294 -10.68 2.03 -28.79
N ASN A 295 -10.97 2.45 -27.56
CA ASN A 295 -11.12 3.87 -27.21
C ASN A 295 -10.35 4.26 -25.96
N VAL A 296 -9.81 5.46 -25.99
CA VAL A 296 -9.22 6.12 -24.83
C VAL A 296 -10.30 6.98 -24.17
N TYR A 297 -10.56 6.69 -22.90
CA TYR A 297 -11.36 7.52 -22.02
C TYR A 297 -10.43 8.45 -21.25
N MET A 298 -10.80 9.72 -21.18
CA MET A 298 -9.99 10.76 -20.56
C MET A 298 -10.82 11.56 -19.57
N GLY A 299 -10.20 11.87 -18.43
CA GLY A 299 -10.77 12.71 -17.37
C GLY A 299 -9.82 13.85 -17.01
N GLY A 300 -10.37 15.01 -16.66
CA GLY A 300 -9.59 16.18 -16.27
C GLY A 300 -10.40 17.46 -16.15
N ALA A 301 -9.75 18.59 -16.44
CA ALA A 301 -10.33 19.92 -16.51
C ALA A 301 -10.24 20.44 -17.97
N PHE A 302 -11.29 20.22 -18.74
CA PHE A 302 -11.46 20.70 -20.10
C PHE A 302 -12.95 20.73 -20.47
N THR A 303 -13.26 21.30 -21.63
CA THR A 303 -14.66 21.46 -22.08
C THR A 303 -14.90 20.91 -23.48
N HIS A 304 -13.88 20.87 -24.32
CA HIS A 304 -14.04 20.48 -25.71
C HIS A 304 -12.82 19.77 -26.26
N LEU A 305 -13.09 18.88 -27.22
CA LEU A 305 -12.13 18.12 -28.00
C LEU A 305 -12.32 18.41 -29.49
N SER A 306 -11.25 18.42 -30.28
CA SER A 306 -11.29 18.53 -31.74
C SER A 306 -10.04 17.89 -32.35
N GLY A 307 -10.08 17.44 -33.60
CA GLY A 307 -8.98 16.68 -34.21
C GLY A 307 -9.51 15.48 -35.00
N GLY A 308 -8.64 14.79 -35.73
CA GLY A 308 -8.98 13.62 -36.54
C GLY A 308 -10.09 13.91 -37.56
N GLY A 309 -10.07 15.11 -38.16
CA GLY A 309 -11.09 15.58 -39.11
C GLY A 309 -12.47 15.89 -38.51
N SER A 310 -12.62 15.90 -37.18
CA SER A 310 -13.90 16.18 -36.52
C SER A 310 -14.04 17.64 -36.08
N SER A 311 -15.24 18.21 -36.23
CA SER A 311 -15.58 19.51 -35.64
C SER A 311 -15.69 19.42 -34.11
N ARG A 312 -15.48 20.56 -33.44
CA ARG A 312 -15.46 20.71 -31.98
C ARG A 312 -16.57 19.90 -31.29
N VAL A 313 -16.17 18.99 -30.40
CA VAL A 313 -17.03 18.12 -29.60
C VAL A 313 -17.05 18.64 -28.17
N TYR A 314 -18.23 18.80 -27.59
CA TYR A 314 -18.38 19.13 -26.17
C TYR A 314 -18.14 17.87 -25.32
N ALA A 315 -17.22 17.97 -24.37
CA ALA A 315 -16.77 16.87 -23.53
C ALA A 315 -16.30 17.47 -22.20
N ARG A 316 -17.24 17.94 -21.38
CA ARG A 316 -16.91 18.66 -20.15
C ARG A 316 -16.38 17.68 -19.11
N ASN A 317 -15.12 17.89 -18.71
CA ASN A 317 -14.36 17.16 -17.69
C ASN A 317 -14.11 15.66 -17.96
N ALA A 318 -14.83 15.03 -18.88
CA ALA A 318 -14.49 13.72 -19.42
C ALA A 318 -14.92 13.57 -20.88
N GLY A 319 -14.20 12.74 -21.63
CA GLY A 319 -14.48 12.45 -23.04
C GLY A 319 -13.87 11.13 -23.49
N ARG A 320 -14.26 10.69 -24.68
CA ARG A 320 -13.79 9.46 -25.34
C ARG A 320 -13.21 9.80 -26.70
N VAL A 321 -12.06 9.21 -27.02
CA VAL A 321 -11.37 9.39 -28.31
C VAL A 321 -10.90 8.05 -28.84
N SER A 322 -10.89 7.88 -30.17
CA SER A 322 -10.29 6.71 -30.81
C SER A 322 -8.76 6.74 -30.76
N LEU A 323 -8.11 5.61 -31.09
CA LEU A 323 -6.64 5.52 -31.19
C LEU A 323 -6.01 6.44 -32.25
N SER A 324 -6.80 6.94 -33.20
CA SER A 324 -6.36 7.92 -34.20
C SER A 324 -6.60 9.37 -33.75
N GLY A 325 -6.90 9.61 -32.47
CA GLY A 325 -7.15 10.96 -31.93
C GLY A 325 -8.51 11.56 -32.28
N ARG A 326 -9.40 10.83 -32.96
CA ARG A 326 -10.74 11.33 -33.32
C ARG A 326 -11.67 11.30 -32.10
N PRO A 327 -12.24 12.44 -31.67
CA PRO A 327 -13.21 12.47 -30.56
C PRO A 327 -14.55 11.84 -30.92
N ASP A 328 -15.14 11.11 -29.97
CA ASP A 328 -16.49 10.57 -30.09
C ASP A 328 -17.52 11.59 -29.59
N ARG A 329 -18.35 12.11 -30.51
CA ARG A 329 -19.43 13.06 -30.17
C ARG A 329 -20.60 12.39 -29.46
N SER A 330 -20.79 11.10 -29.64
CA SER A 330 -21.94 10.40 -29.10
C SER A 330 -21.79 10.09 -27.61
N TRP A 331 -20.58 10.19 -27.05
CA TRP A 331 -20.29 9.85 -25.66
C TRP A 331 -19.90 11.09 -24.85
N ASN A 332 -20.78 11.55 -23.96
CA ASN A 332 -20.53 12.71 -23.11
C ASN A 332 -21.23 12.57 -21.74
N PRO A 333 -20.49 12.37 -20.64
CA PRO A 333 -21.07 12.18 -19.31
C PRO A 333 -21.50 13.49 -18.61
N GLU A 334 -21.18 14.66 -19.18
CA GLU A 334 -21.56 15.99 -18.67
C GLU A 334 -21.28 16.20 -17.16
N ILE A 335 -20.02 15.99 -16.75
CA ILE A 335 -19.64 16.05 -15.34
C ILE A 335 -19.43 17.51 -14.89
N SER A 336 -20.01 17.91 -13.76
CA SER A 336 -20.05 19.33 -13.34
C SER A 336 -18.71 19.90 -12.87
N GLY A 337 -17.77 19.07 -12.44
CA GLY A 337 -16.46 19.44 -11.92
C GLY A 337 -15.31 18.56 -12.45
N ALA A 338 -14.07 18.94 -12.14
CA ALA A 338 -12.88 18.27 -12.67
C ALA A 338 -12.84 16.79 -12.25
N VAL A 339 -12.54 15.91 -13.21
CA VAL A 339 -12.33 14.49 -12.97
C VAL A 339 -10.86 14.26 -12.64
N GLN A 340 -10.59 13.55 -11.53
CA GLN A 340 -9.25 13.23 -11.05
C GLN A 340 -8.83 11.80 -11.39
N ALA A 341 -9.78 10.87 -11.41
CA ALA A 341 -9.54 9.45 -11.70
C ALA A 341 -10.65 8.87 -12.56
N VAL A 342 -10.26 7.90 -13.40
CA VAL A 342 -11.18 7.11 -14.20
C VAL A 342 -10.77 5.64 -14.17
N GLY A 343 -11.73 4.75 -14.34
CA GLY A 343 -11.50 3.32 -14.57
C GLY A 343 -12.65 2.71 -15.34
N VAL A 344 -12.39 1.64 -16.09
CA VAL A 344 -13.44 0.84 -16.72
C VAL A 344 -13.41 -0.55 -16.10
N SER A 345 -14.59 -1.03 -15.68
CA SER A 345 -14.72 -2.42 -15.25
C SER A 345 -15.17 -3.26 -16.44
N GLU A 346 -14.33 -4.22 -16.84
CA GLU A 346 -14.68 -5.15 -17.92
C GLU A 346 -15.84 -6.07 -17.50
N ALA A 347 -16.00 -6.34 -16.21
CA ALA A 347 -17.05 -7.20 -15.66
C ALA A 347 -18.47 -6.70 -15.95
N ASN A 348 -18.65 -5.38 -16.08
CA ASN A 348 -19.95 -4.77 -16.39
C ASN A 348 -19.90 -3.77 -17.55
N SER A 349 -18.75 -3.62 -18.22
CA SER A 349 -18.51 -2.66 -19.30
C SER A 349 -18.87 -1.21 -18.91
N ALA A 350 -18.71 -0.84 -17.64
CA ALA A 350 -19.06 0.49 -17.12
C ALA A 350 -17.82 1.35 -16.88
N PHE A 351 -17.95 2.64 -17.20
CA PHE A 351 -16.97 3.67 -16.92
C PHE A 351 -17.26 4.30 -15.56
N TYR A 352 -16.25 4.35 -14.69
CA TYR A 352 -16.30 5.00 -13.39
C TYR A 352 -15.43 6.25 -13.42
N ALA A 353 -15.95 7.35 -12.87
CA ALA A 353 -15.20 8.59 -12.69
C ALA A 353 -15.26 9.03 -11.23
N GLY A 354 -14.17 9.66 -10.77
CA GLY A 354 -14.02 10.25 -9.45
C GLY A 354 -13.38 11.63 -9.54
N GLY A 355 -13.83 12.59 -8.73
CA GLY A 355 -13.27 13.95 -8.74
C GLY A 355 -14.06 14.98 -7.95
N HIS A 356 -13.89 16.26 -8.32
CA HIS A 356 -14.48 17.43 -7.64
C HIS A 356 -15.88 17.79 -8.18
N PHE A 357 -16.73 16.79 -8.42
CA PHE A 357 -18.08 17.01 -8.96
C PHE A 357 -19.15 16.51 -8.00
N THR A 358 -20.33 17.09 -8.10
CA THR A 358 -21.51 16.71 -7.30
C THR A 358 -22.69 16.30 -8.15
N THR A 359 -22.61 16.52 -9.47
CA THR A 359 -23.64 16.17 -10.44
C THR A 359 -23.04 15.72 -11.77
N ALA A 360 -23.80 14.91 -12.50
CA ALA A 360 -23.48 14.45 -13.85
C ALA A 360 -24.75 14.36 -14.71
N HIS A 361 -24.58 14.25 -16.04
CA HIS A 361 -25.62 13.91 -17.03
C HIS A 361 -27.03 14.46 -16.72
N GLY A 362 -27.25 15.77 -16.95
CA GLY A 362 -28.54 16.41 -16.70
C GLY A 362 -28.85 16.71 -15.22
N ASN A 363 -27.85 17.09 -14.43
CA ASN A 363 -27.95 17.41 -12.99
C ASN A 363 -28.33 16.21 -12.08
N GLN A 364 -28.13 14.98 -12.53
CA GLN A 364 -28.24 13.80 -11.68
C GLN A 364 -27.20 13.86 -10.57
N ARG A 365 -27.57 13.41 -9.37
CA ARG A 365 -26.69 13.42 -8.20
C ARG A 365 -25.52 12.46 -8.44
N ALA A 366 -24.30 12.95 -8.19
CA ALA A 366 -23.07 12.19 -8.40
C ALA A 366 -22.03 12.66 -7.39
N TRP A 367 -22.17 12.22 -6.13
CA TRP A 367 -21.35 12.70 -5.01
C TRP A 367 -19.90 12.23 -5.16
N TYR A 368 -19.08 13.01 -5.88
CA TYR A 368 -17.64 12.85 -6.06
C TYR A 368 -17.19 11.59 -6.82
N ALA A 369 -18.08 10.63 -7.03
CA ALA A 369 -17.92 9.49 -7.92
C ALA A 369 -19.23 9.15 -8.64
N ALA A 370 -19.13 8.63 -9.85
CA ALA A 370 -20.27 8.18 -10.65
C ALA A 370 -19.89 7.04 -11.60
N LYS A 371 -20.90 6.25 -11.97
CA LYS A 371 -20.85 5.15 -12.91
C LYS A 371 -21.64 5.50 -14.16
N PHE A 372 -21.09 5.21 -15.33
CA PHE A 372 -21.68 5.52 -16.63
C PHE A 372 -21.59 4.33 -17.56
N SER A 373 -22.52 4.24 -18.50
CA SER A 373 -22.41 3.33 -19.63
C SER A 373 -21.26 3.73 -20.55
N THR A 374 -20.54 2.75 -21.10
CA THR A 374 -19.58 2.93 -22.20
C THR A 374 -20.26 3.08 -23.56
N GLN A 375 -21.57 2.85 -23.65
CA GLN A 375 -22.35 2.99 -24.89
C GLN A 375 -22.63 4.46 -25.24
N PRO A 376 -22.99 4.76 -26.51
CA PRO A 376 -23.43 6.09 -26.93
C PRO A 376 -24.48 6.68 -25.97
N GLY A 377 -24.33 7.96 -25.67
CA GLY A 377 -25.12 8.70 -24.69
C GLY A 377 -24.48 8.77 -23.30
N ALA A 378 -23.50 7.91 -22.98
CA ALA A 378 -22.82 7.91 -21.67
C ALA A 378 -23.80 7.93 -20.48
N ALA A 379 -24.88 7.15 -20.56
CA ALA A 379 -25.95 7.17 -19.56
C ALA A 379 -25.39 6.95 -18.15
N VAL A 380 -25.72 7.85 -17.22
CA VAL A 380 -25.37 7.68 -15.79
C VAL A 380 -26.22 6.58 -15.17
N ASP A 381 -25.59 5.68 -14.42
CA ASP A 381 -26.28 4.69 -13.59
C ASP A 381 -26.69 5.36 -12.28
N THR A 382 -27.97 5.69 -12.14
CA THR A 382 -28.51 6.37 -10.96
C THR A 382 -28.68 5.45 -9.75
N ASP A 383 -28.57 4.14 -9.93
CA ASP A 383 -28.60 3.17 -8.82
C ASP A 383 -27.23 3.04 -8.15
N PHE A 384 -26.17 3.56 -8.79
CA PHE A 384 -24.86 3.71 -8.17
C PHE A 384 -24.82 4.98 -7.30
N ASP A 385 -24.86 4.81 -5.99
CA ASP A 385 -24.75 5.90 -5.02
C ASP A 385 -23.44 5.78 -4.23
N PHE A 386 -22.48 6.65 -4.55
CA PHE A 386 -21.28 6.77 -3.71
C PHE A 386 -21.63 7.44 -2.39
N VAL A 387 -21.50 6.70 -1.30
CA VAL A 387 -21.77 7.21 0.05
C VAL A 387 -20.45 7.66 0.69
N PRO A 388 -20.18 8.98 0.80
CA PRO A 388 -18.95 9.45 1.42
C PRO A 388 -18.96 9.19 2.93
N SER A 389 -17.77 9.19 3.54
CA SER A 389 -17.63 9.02 4.99
C SER A 389 -18.03 10.25 5.80
N SER A 390 -18.22 11.40 5.13
CA SER A 390 -18.69 12.67 5.70
C SER A 390 -19.43 13.50 4.65
N ALA A 391 -20.56 14.10 5.02
CA ALA A 391 -21.39 14.92 4.12
C ALA A 391 -20.97 16.41 4.07
N THR A 392 -19.70 16.71 4.33
CA THR A 392 -19.19 18.10 4.30
C THR A 392 -18.82 18.53 2.87
N ALA A 393 -18.88 19.84 2.60
CA ALA A 393 -18.54 20.38 1.28
C ALA A 393 -17.04 20.24 0.96
N GLY A 394 -16.70 20.23 -0.33
CA GLY A 394 -15.31 20.28 -0.81
C GLY A 394 -14.57 18.94 -0.86
N LYS A 395 -15.30 17.81 -0.90
CA LYS A 395 -14.69 16.49 -1.07
C LYS A 395 -14.45 16.14 -2.53
N TYR A 396 -13.65 15.09 -2.74
CA TYR A 396 -13.29 14.55 -4.04
C TYR A 396 -12.77 13.12 -3.92
N GLN A 397 -12.97 12.32 -4.97
CA GLN A 397 -12.28 11.04 -5.13
C GLN A 397 -11.07 11.23 -6.06
N GLN A 398 -9.92 10.73 -5.62
CA GLN A 398 -8.61 10.93 -6.26
C GLN A 398 -8.14 9.69 -7.03
N THR A 399 -8.71 8.51 -6.74
CA THR A 399 -8.28 7.26 -7.38
C THR A 399 -9.44 6.28 -7.57
N ILE A 400 -9.36 5.53 -8.67
CA ILE A 400 -10.28 4.46 -9.05
C ILE A 400 -9.46 3.29 -9.59
N ALA A 401 -9.73 2.09 -9.11
CA ALA A 401 -9.17 0.85 -9.64
C ALA A 401 -10.24 -0.24 -9.75
N THR A 402 -10.15 -1.09 -10.77
CA THR A 402 -11.08 -2.19 -11.00
C THR A 402 -10.36 -3.53 -10.85
N ALA A 403 -10.99 -4.47 -10.15
CA ALA A 403 -10.46 -5.81 -9.90
C ALA A 403 -11.60 -6.83 -9.93
N GLY A 404 -11.66 -7.63 -11.00
CA GLY A 404 -12.76 -8.58 -11.21
C GLY A 404 -14.12 -7.89 -11.08
N ASN A 405 -14.93 -8.37 -10.12
CA ASN A 405 -16.27 -7.85 -9.87
C ASN A 405 -16.31 -6.63 -8.93
N ARG A 406 -15.18 -6.02 -8.57
CA ARG A 406 -15.12 -4.88 -7.67
C ARG A 406 -14.52 -3.63 -8.32
N VAL A 407 -15.02 -2.48 -7.91
CA VAL A 407 -14.40 -1.17 -8.14
C VAL A 407 -14.02 -0.56 -6.80
N TYR A 408 -12.77 -0.14 -6.68
CA TYR A 408 -12.23 0.54 -5.50
C TYR A 408 -12.14 2.03 -5.78
N ILE A 409 -12.59 2.83 -4.82
CA ILE A 409 -12.67 4.29 -4.91
C ILE A 409 -12.05 4.89 -3.64
N GLY A 410 -11.15 5.85 -3.79
CA GLY A 410 -10.50 6.53 -2.67
C GLY A 410 -10.20 8.01 -2.94
N GLY A 411 -10.06 8.80 -1.86
CA GLY A 411 -9.84 10.24 -1.96
C GLY A 411 -9.80 11.01 -0.64
N SER A 412 -10.34 12.22 -0.67
CA SER A 412 -10.27 13.27 0.37
C SER A 412 -10.97 12.96 1.70
N GLU A 413 -11.71 11.85 1.70
CA GLU A 413 -12.40 11.32 2.85
C GLU A 413 -11.60 10.21 3.54
N HIS A 414 -10.33 10.04 3.15
CA HIS A 414 -9.37 9.10 3.72
C HIS A 414 -9.86 7.65 3.59
N ASN A 415 -10.62 7.37 2.54
CA ASN A 415 -11.26 6.10 2.30
C ASN A 415 -10.58 5.29 1.21
N LEU A 416 -10.70 3.98 1.31
CA LEU A 416 -10.62 3.03 0.21
C LEU A 416 -11.89 2.17 0.28
N PHE A 417 -12.88 2.46 -0.57
CA PHE A 417 -14.17 1.77 -0.56
C PHE A 417 -14.31 0.87 -1.78
N GLY A 418 -14.66 -0.39 -1.56
CA GLY A 418 -14.93 -1.37 -2.61
C GLY A 418 -16.43 -1.49 -2.85
N TYR A 419 -16.86 -1.32 -4.10
CA TYR A 419 -18.23 -1.53 -4.54
C TYR A 419 -18.29 -2.73 -5.48
N ASP A 420 -19.31 -3.58 -5.30
CA ASP A 420 -19.61 -4.66 -6.22
C ASP A 420 -20.19 -4.09 -7.52
N THR A 421 -19.60 -4.50 -8.64
CA THR A 421 -19.88 -3.94 -9.97
C THR A 421 -21.23 -4.34 -10.53
N ALA A 422 -21.83 -5.44 -10.04
CA ALA A 422 -23.13 -5.93 -10.48
C ALA A 422 -24.27 -5.32 -9.68
N THR A 423 -24.11 -5.19 -8.36
CA THR A 423 -25.17 -4.76 -7.42
C THR A 423 -25.07 -3.28 -7.00
N ASN A 424 -23.97 -2.61 -7.35
CA ASN A 424 -23.63 -1.25 -6.90
C ASN A 424 -23.53 -1.11 -5.37
N GLN A 425 -23.50 -2.20 -4.60
CA GLN A 425 -23.39 -2.15 -3.14
C GLN A 425 -21.94 -1.98 -2.67
N ARG A 426 -21.74 -1.16 -1.63
CA ARG A 426 -20.43 -1.10 -0.95
C ARG A 426 -20.22 -2.39 -0.15
N VAL A 427 -19.19 -3.15 -0.50
CA VAL A 427 -18.89 -4.48 0.04
C VAL A 427 -17.60 -4.52 0.88
N SER A 428 -16.78 -3.47 0.83
CA SER A 428 -15.62 -3.31 1.70
C SER A 428 -15.30 -1.84 1.94
N GLY A 429 -14.59 -1.56 3.03
CA GLY A 429 -14.08 -0.22 3.31
C GLY A 429 -12.92 -0.20 4.27
N ALA A 430 -11.95 0.66 3.99
CA ALA A 430 -10.89 1.01 4.91
C ALA A 430 -10.78 2.54 5.02
N MET A 431 -10.52 3.04 6.23
CA MET A 431 -10.35 4.47 6.50
C MET A 431 -8.99 4.75 7.12
N THR A 432 -8.31 5.84 6.78
CA THR A 432 -7.01 6.21 7.37
C THR A 432 -7.11 7.37 8.40
N PHE A 433 -8.23 8.10 8.45
CA PHE A 433 -8.55 9.18 9.43
C PHE A 433 -7.54 10.34 9.49
N ASN A 434 -7.79 11.33 10.37
CA ASN A 434 -7.03 12.60 10.46
C ASN A 434 -5.49 12.49 10.44
N ASN A 435 -4.91 11.41 10.95
CA ASN A 435 -3.45 11.22 10.91
C ASN A 435 -2.99 10.47 9.64
N GLY A 436 -3.91 9.70 9.05
CA GLY A 436 -3.76 8.85 7.88
C GLY A 436 -4.09 9.48 6.52
N GLY A 437 -4.49 10.74 6.44
CA GLY A 437 -4.55 11.53 5.20
C GLY A 437 -5.32 10.97 3.98
N ASP A 438 -5.33 11.73 2.88
CA ASP A 438 -6.07 11.39 1.66
C ASP A 438 -5.50 10.14 0.97
N LEU A 439 -6.37 9.29 0.43
CA LEU A 439 -5.95 8.25 -0.52
C LEU A 439 -5.72 8.91 -1.89
N GLN A 440 -4.56 8.64 -2.50
CA GLN A 440 -4.02 9.42 -3.62
C GLN A 440 -3.91 8.61 -4.91
N ALA A 441 -3.51 7.35 -4.84
CA ALA A 441 -3.42 6.46 -5.99
C ALA A 441 -3.73 5.03 -5.59
N THR A 442 -4.17 4.22 -6.56
CA THR A 442 -4.37 2.79 -6.40
C THR A 442 -3.87 2.07 -7.65
N THR A 443 -3.46 0.82 -7.49
CA THR A 443 -3.17 -0.09 -8.60
C THR A 443 -3.49 -1.52 -8.17
N VAL A 444 -3.82 -2.39 -9.12
CA VAL A 444 -4.15 -3.79 -8.87
C VAL A 444 -3.09 -4.65 -9.55
N SER A 445 -2.48 -5.55 -8.78
CA SER A 445 -1.48 -6.48 -9.28
C SER A 445 -2.14 -7.70 -9.94
N ALA A 446 -1.39 -8.39 -10.80
CA ALA A 446 -1.79 -9.67 -11.36
C ALA A 446 -2.02 -10.77 -10.30
N LYS A 447 -1.50 -10.60 -9.07
CA LYS A 447 -1.67 -11.52 -7.93
C LYS A 447 -2.93 -11.22 -7.11
N GLY A 448 -3.83 -10.35 -7.59
CA GLY A 448 -5.06 -10.01 -6.87
C GLY A 448 -4.81 -9.15 -5.63
N VAL A 449 -3.75 -8.34 -5.62
CA VAL A 449 -3.47 -7.36 -4.56
C VAL A 449 -3.82 -5.98 -5.07
N ILE A 450 -4.64 -5.23 -4.34
CA ILE A 450 -4.77 -3.80 -4.55
C ILE A 450 -3.82 -3.06 -3.63
N TYR A 451 -2.93 -2.26 -4.21
CA TYR A 451 -2.13 -1.30 -3.47
C TYR A 451 -2.83 0.05 -3.49
N GLY A 452 -2.87 0.72 -2.36
CA GLY A 452 -3.43 2.06 -2.20
C GLY A 452 -2.46 2.96 -1.46
N SER A 453 -2.26 4.17 -1.97
CA SER A 453 -1.34 5.14 -1.37
C SER A 453 -2.05 6.29 -0.69
N CYS A 454 -1.39 6.84 0.32
CA CYS A 454 -1.78 8.03 1.05
C CYS A 454 -0.58 8.97 1.25
N HIS A 455 -0.83 10.21 1.69
CA HIS A 455 0.20 11.09 2.25
C HIS A 455 0.41 10.90 3.77
N CYS A 456 0.29 9.66 4.21
CA CYS A 456 0.18 9.32 5.61
C CYS A 456 1.14 8.25 6.08
N SER A 457 1.32 8.16 7.39
CA SER A 457 2.17 7.14 8.01
C SER A 457 1.62 6.73 9.38
N ASP A 458 0.35 6.34 9.42
CA ASP A 458 -0.34 5.89 10.64
C ASP A 458 -1.05 4.55 10.38
N ALA A 459 -2.38 4.53 10.28
CA ALA A 459 -3.16 3.28 10.23
C ALA A 459 -4.26 3.27 9.18
N ALA A 460 -4.62 2.06 8.76
CA ALA A 460 -5.81 1.76 7.99
C ALA A 460 -6.79 0.94 8.86
N TYR A 461 -8.03 1.41 8.98
CA TYR A 461 -9.07 0.84 9.81
C TYR A 461 -10.09 0.13 8.91
N GLN A 462 -10.09 -1.20 8.96
CA GLN A 462 -10.96 -2.07 8.17
C GLN A 462 -12.42 -1.99 8.64
N ASP A 463 -13.36 -2.12 7.70
CA ASP A 463 -14.82 -2.05 7.89
C ASP A 463 -15.31 -0.75 8.52
N MET A 464 -14.52 0.30 8.34
CA MET A 464 -14.86 1.64 8.78
C MET A 464 -15.37 2.46 7.60
N TYR A 465 -16.50 3.15 7.80
CA TYR A 465 -17.21 3.84 6.71
C TYR A 465 -17.53 5.30 7.02
N VAL A 466 -17.21 5.77 8.23
CA VAL A 466 -17.51 7.13 8.67
C VAL A 466 -16.23 7.83 9.12
N TRP A 467 -16.19 9.14 8.95
CA TRP A 467 -15.04 9.97 9.29
C TRP A 467 -14.74 10.05 10.80
N SER A 468 -15.75 9.87 11.64
CA SER A 468 -15.59 10.00 13.09
C SER A 468 -15.19 8.66 13.70
N MET A 469 -14.06 8.63 14.42
CA MET A 469 -13.64 7.44 15.16
C MET A 469 -14.71 7.05 16.19
N ASN A 470 -15.45 5.98 15.92
CA ASN A 470 -16.54 5.49 16.77
C ASN A 470 -16.34 4.02 17.19
N GLY A 471 -15.19 3.42 16.86
CA GLY A 471 -14.89 2.02 17.17
C GLY A 471 -15.61 0.98 16.30
N SER A 472 -16.26 1.35 15.19
CA SER A 472 -17.00 0.39 14.32
C SER A 472 -16.13 -0.33 13.28
N TRP A 473 -14.81 -0.25 13.38
CA TRP A 473 -13.88 -1.01 12.53
C TRP A 473 -13.83 -2.50 12.93
N SER A 474 -13.25 -3.39 12.13
CA SER A 474 -13.01 -4.80 12.52
C SER A 474 -11.55 -5.05 12.87
N ARG A 475 -10.64 -4.41 12.13
CA ARG A 475 -9.19 -4.51 12.27
C ARG A 475 -8.55 -3.14 12.05
N VAL A 476 -7.37 -2.94 12.61
CA VAL A 476 -6.53 -1.80 12.28
C VAL A 476 -5.08 -2.24 12.16
N ASP A 477 -4.46 -1.86 11.05
CA ASP A 477 -3.08 -2.19 10.71
C ASP A 477 -2.33 -0.92 10.28
N GLU A 478 -0.99 -0.98 10.28
CA GLU A 478 -0.14 0.13 9.88
C GLU A 478 -0.17 0.36 8.36
N ILE A 479 -0.11 1.63 7.96
CA ILE A 479 0.11 2.06 6.58
C ILE A 479 1.19 3.14 6.57
N LYS A 480 2.24 2.99 5.76
CA LYS A 480 3.28 4.00 5.54
C LYS A 480 3.36 4.36 4.08
N TRP A 481 2.69 5.44 3.70
CA TRP A 481 2.52 5.96 2.34
C TRP A 481 1.78 5.03 1.38
N VAL A 482 1.90 3.71 1.54
CA VAL A 482 1.27 2.67 0.73
C VAL A 482 0.86 1.51 1.63
N GLY A 483 -0.35 1.01 1.44
CA GLY A 483 -0.86 -0.23 2.03
C GLY A 483 -1.25 -1.23 0.95
N ALA A 484 -1.55 -2.46 1.36
CA ALA A 484 -2.00 -3.53 0.47
C ALA A 484 -3.28 -4.19 1.02
N TRP A 485 -4.22 -4.48 0.13
CA TRP A 485 -5.45 -5.21 0.43
C TRP A 485 -5.64 -6.33 -0.60
N ASP A 486 -6.37 -7.36 -0.21
CA ASP A 486 -6.87 -8.37 -1.13
C ASP A 486 -7.90 -7.72 -2.05
N ALA A 487 -7.74 -7.88 -3.37
CA ALA A 487 -8.58 -7.23 -4.36
C ALA A 487 -9.95 -7.90 -4.52
N ALA A 488 -10.13 -9.13 -4.03
CA ALA A 488 -11.40 -9.85 -4.09
C ALA A 488 -12.26 -9.60 -2.84
N THR A 489 -11.65 -9.43 -1.66
CA THR A 489 -12.36 -9.25 -0.39
C THR A 489 -12.31 -7.81 0.11
N GLY A 490 -11.24 -7.06 -0.21
CA GLY A 490 -10.96 -5.75 0.35
C GLY A 490 -10.37 -5.80 1.76
N GLU A 491 -9.91 -6.96 2.22
CA GLU A 491 -9.23 -7.12 3.51
C GLU A 491 -7.78 -6.68 3.44
N HIS A 492 -7.31 -5.98 4.48
CA HIS A 492 -5.93 -5.52 4.55
C HIS A 492 -4.93 -6.68 4.70
N LEU A 493 -3.85 -6.67 3.92
CA LEU A 493 -2.83 -7.73 3.84
C LEU A 493 -1.63 -7.50 4.77
N LYS A 494 -1.74 -6.55 5.71
CA LYS A 494 -0.73 -6.28 6.75
C LYS A 494 0.65 -5.95 6.19
N TRP A 495 0.69 -5.27 5.04
CA TRP A 495 1.92 -4.91 4.35
C TRP A 495 2.07 -3.39 4.26
N THR A 496 3.30 -2.91 4.46
CA THR A 496 3.71 -1.53 4.26
C THR A 496 5.18 -1.51 3.84
N PRO A 497 5.62 -0.52 3.03
CA PRO A 497 7.05 -0.37 2.76
C PRO A 497 7.82 -0.04 4.04
N PHE A 498 9.02 -0.60 4.18
CA PHE A 498 9.89 -0.38 5.32
C PHE A 498 10.59 0.99 5.21
N GLU A 499 10.22 1.91 6.11
CA GLU A 499 10.86 3.23 6.33
C GLU A 499 11.10 4.07 5.06
N LEU A 500 10.15 4.03 4.12
CA LEU A 500 10.16 4.91 2.95
C LEU A 500 10.00 6.38 3.38
N SER A 501 10.81 7.27 2.82
CA SER A 501 10.85 8.69 3.22
C SER A 501 10.51 9.64 2.09
N SER A 502 9.50 10.49 2.31
CA SER A 502 9.06 11.55 1.40
C SER A 502 9.65 12.90 1.83
N ARG A 503 10.20 13.66 0.88
CA ARG A 503 10.86 14.97 1.14
C ARG A 503 9.93 15.98 1.77
N ARG A 504 8.70 16.08 1.25
CA ARG A 504 7.70 17.07 1.67
C ARG A 504 6.54 16.44 2.45
N LYS A 505 6.64 15.16 2.79
CA LYS A 505 5.55 14.38 3.41
C LYS A 505 4.26 14.42 2.57
N THR A 506 4.42 14.42 1.26
CA THR A 506 3.30 14.50 0.32
C THR A 506 2.74 13.15 -0.07
N GLY A 507 3.36 12.03 0.34
CA GLY A 507 2.87 10.69 0.01
C GLY A 507 3.23 10.18 -1.37
N ALA A 508 2.66 9.01 -1.67
CA ALA A 508 2.74 8.40 -2.99
C ALA A 508 1.55 8.86 -3.85
N TRP A 509 1.85 9.44 -5.01
CA TRP A 509 0.90 10.00 -5.97
C TRP A 509 0.72 9.16 -7.22
N ALA A 510 1.54 8.12 -7.38
CA ALA A 510 1.44 7.18 -8.47
C ALA A 510 1.80 5.80 -7.99
N LEU A 511 1.00 4.80 -8.38
CA LEU A 511 1.28 3.40 -8.17
C LEU A 511 1.09 2.67 -9.51
N THR A 512 1.97 1.73 -9.82
CA THR A 512 1.72 0.72 -10.86
C THR A 512 2.41 -0.57 -10.48
N THR A 513 1.91 -1.70 -10.98
CA THR A 513 2.69 -2.94 -11.02
C THR A 513 3.24 -3.16 -12.41
N ASP A 514 4.48 -3.66 -12.50
CA ASP A 514 5.08 -4.04 -13.78
C ASP A 514 4.79 -5.50 -14.16
N ASN A 515 5.22 -5.90 -15.35
CA ASN A 515 5.05 -7.25 -15.87
C ASN A 515 5.83 -8.36 -15.11
N TYR A 516 6.78 -8.00 -14.24
CA TYR A 516 7.43 -8.95 -13.32
C TYR A 516 6.69 -9.05 -11.99
N GLY A 517 5.63 -8.25 -11.80
CA GLY A 517 4.84 -8.16 -10.58
C GLY A 517 5.43 -7.23 -9.53
N ASN A 518 6.46 -6.44 -9.85
CA ASN A 518 7.03 -5.48 -8.92
C ASN A 518 6.13 -4.26 -8.81
N LEU A 519 6.10 -3.66 -7.62
CA LEU A 519 5.36 -2.42 -7.36
C LEU A 519 6.29 -1.22 -7.55
N TRP A 520 5.84 -0.24 -8.32
CA TRP A 520 6.46 1.07 -8.48
C TRP A 520 5.67 2.11 -7.71
N VAL A 521 6.36 2.86 -6.85
CA VAL A 521 5.77 3.83 -5.93
C VAL A 521 6.37 5.20 -6.22
N GLY A 522 5.56 6.10 -6.75
CA GLY A 522 5.96 7.43 -7.21
C GLY A 522 5.44 8.52 -6.28
N GLY A 523 6.25 9.55 -6.06
CA GLY A 523 5.93 10.69 -5.23
C GLY A 523 7.09 11.69 -5.24
N ASP A 524 7.52 12.10 -4.05
CA ASP A 524 8.75 12.88 -3.85
C ASP A 524 9.70 12.18 -2.87
N PHE A 525 9.76 10.86 -3.01
CA PHE A 525 10.57 10.00 -2.15
C PHE A 525 12.06 10.27 -2.36
N THR A 526 12.79 10.32 -1.24
CA THR A 526 14.23 10.64 -1.22
C THR A 526 15.09 9.52 -0.65
N LEU A 527 14.50 8.60 0.11
CA LEU A 527 15.22 7.51 0.76
C LEU A 527 14.32 6.30 0.96
N SER A 528 14.89 5.12 0.74
CA SER A 528 14.27 3.82 0.99
C SER A 528 15.30 2.86 1.57
N HIS A 529 14.82 1.78 2.17
CA HIS A 529 15.65 0.70 2.70
C HIS A 529 15.70 -0.47 1.73
N THR A 530 16.91 -0.98 1.48
CA THR A 530 17.14 -2.19 0.68
C THR A 530 17.25 -3.44 1.56
N ASP A 531 17.45 -3.24 2.86
CA ASP A 531 17.22 -4.19 3.96
C ASP A 531 17.05 -3.43 5.28
N ALA A 532 17.02 -4.16 6.40
CA ALA A 532 16.86 -3.59 7.74
C ALA A 532 17.92 -2.53 8.15
N THR A 533 19.08 -2.49 7.51
CA THR A 533 20.24 -1.68 7.91
C THR A 533 20.79 -0.76 6.80
N ARG A 534 20.51 -1.06 5.53
CA ARG A 534 21.06 -0.34 4.37
C ARG A 534 20.01 0.50 3.69
N THR A 535 20.32 1.79 3.54
CA THR A 535 19.51 2.78 2.84
C THR A 535 20.07 3.09 1.46
N GLN A 536 19.22 3.62 0.59
CA GLN A 536 19.60 4.19 -0.71
C GLN A 536 18.88 5.52 -0.95
N TRP A 537 19.43 6.33 -1.85
CA TRP A 537 18.75 7.51 -2.36
C TRP A 537 17.65 7.11 -3.34
N ASN A 538 16.53 7.83 -3.30
CA ASN A 538 15.48 7.78 -4.31
C ASN A 538 15.34 9.14 -4.98
N GLY A 539 15.18 9.15 -6.30
CA GLY A 539 14.81 10.34 -7.05
C GLY A 539 13.33 10.30 -7.39
N GLY A 540 12.46 10.58 -6.42
CA GLY A 540 11.01 10.70 -6.64
C GLY A 540 10.23 9.39 -6.68
N PHE A 541 10.87 8.22 -6.79
CA PHE A 541 10.19 6.92 -6.74
C PHE A 541 11.03 5.81 -6.11
N ALA A 542 10.35 4.74 -5.68
CA ALA A 542 10.93 3.49 -5.21
C ALA A 542 10.25 2.30 -5.91
N ARG A 543 10.98 1.20 -6.06
CA ARG A 543 10.47 -0.07 -6.61
C ARG A 543 10.56 -1.15 -5.54
N TYR A 544 9.59 -2.05 -5.48
CA TYR A 544 9.52 -3.17 -4.54
C TYR A 544 9.32 -4.46 -5.31
N ASP A 545 10.27 -5.38 -5.20
CA ASP A 545 10.27 -6.58 -6.01
C ASP A 545 9.16 -7.55 -5.61
N ASN A 546 8.63 -8.23 -6.62
CA ASN A 546 7.73 -9.34 -6.43
C ASN A 546 8.40 -10.44 -5.60
N ARG A 547 7.62 -11.10 -4.74
CA ARG A 547 8.08 -12.23 -3.94
C ARG A 547 7.63 -13.55 -4.53
N ASP A 548 8.40 -14.60 -4.27
CA ASP A 548 7.91 -15.94 -4.48
C ASP A 548 6.75 -16.24 -3.52
N ASN A 549 5.64 -16.69 -4.09
CA ASN A 549 4.45 -17.14 -3.36
C ASN A 549 3.94 -18.48 -3.92
N VAL A 550 4.84 -19.24 -4.54
CA VAL A 550 4.62 -20.62 -4.97
C VAL A 550 5.15 -21.53 -3.88
N ALA A 551 4.39 -22.55 -3.50
CA ALA A 551 4.87 -23.49 -2.51
C ALA A 551 5.92 -24.43 -3.14
N PRO A 552 6.97 -24.81 -2.40
CA PRO A 552 7.88 -25.85 -2.85
C PRO A 552 7.15 -27.20 -2.99
N GLU A 553 7.76 -28.14 -3.70
CA GLU A 553 7.27 -29.51 -3.78
C GLU A 553 7.27 -30.20 -2.41
N ALA A 554 6.39 -31.18 -2.22
CA ALA A 554 6.36 -31.98 -1.00
C ALA A 554 7.63 -32.87 -0.91
N PRO A 555 8.27 -32.98 0.27
CA PRO A 555 9.29 -33.99 0.50
C PRO A 555 8.73 -35.40 0.24
N THR A 556 9.60 -36.33 -0.12
CA THR A 556 9.19 -37.72 -0.38
C THR A 556 10.01 -38.70 0.44
N TYR A 557 9.56 -39.95 0.50
CA TYR A 557 10.27 -41.06 1.15
C TYR A 557 10.63 -40.81 2.63
N LEU A 558 9.68 -40.22 3.37
CA LEU A 558 9.76 -40.12 4.83
C LEU A 558 9.82 -41.53 5.43
N ARG A 559 10.81 -41.75 6.31
CA ARG A 559 11.02 -43.01 7.01
C ARG A 559 11.70 -42.80 8.35
N SER A 560 11.53 -43.74 9.27
CA SER A 560 12.39 -43.84 10.45
C SER A 560 13.71 -44.50 10.10
N SER A 561 14.85 -43.87 10.39
CA SER A 561 16.19 -44.43 10.23
C SER A 561 16.75 -45.05 11.51
N ALA A 562 16.29 -44.59 12.67
CA ALA A 562 16.59 -45.15 13.99
C ALA A 562 15.46 -44.81 14.98
N SER A 563 15.33 -45.57 16.06
CA SER A 563 14.39 -45.25 17.14
C SER A 563 14.82 -45.88 18.46
N ASN A 564 14.42 -45.27 19.57
CA ASN A 564 14.46 -45.85 20.91
C ASN A 564 13.13 -45.57 21.63
N ASP A 565 13.09 -45.78 22.95
CA ASP A 565 11.87 -45.61 23.74
C ASP A 565 11.40 -44.14 23.84
N SER A 566 12.29 -43.17 23.68
CA SER A 566 12.00 -41.73 23.84
C SER A 566 12.06 -40.93 22.54
N THR A 567 12.83 -41.36 21.54
CA THR A 567 13.05 -40.61 20.29
C THR A 567 12.95 -41.49 19.03
N VAL A 568 12.70 -40.84 17.90
CA VAL A 568 12.81 -41.41 16.55
C VAL A 568 13.64 -40.47 15.69
N THR A 569 14.54 -41.05 14.91
CA THR A 569 15.27 -40.33 13.85
C THR A 569 14.52 -40.53 12.55
N LEU A 570 14.03 -39.43 11.99
CA LEU A 570 13.34 -39.39 10.70
C LEU A 570 14.32 -38.99 9.60
N ALA A 571 14.14 -39.54 8.41
CA ALA A 571 14.88 -39.17 7.19
C ALA A 571 13.94 -39.12 5.99
N TRP A 572 14.22 -38.25 5.02
CA TRP A 572 13.42 -38.04 3.80
C TRP A 572 14.31 -37.64 2.62
N GLU A 573 13.73 -37.54 1.43
CA GLU A 573 14.39 -36.99 0.23
C GLU A 573 14.22 -35.47 0.16
N GLY A 574 15.30 -34.78 -0.23
CA GLY A 574 15.34 -33.33 -0.24
C GLY A 574 14.54 -32.69 -1.38
N VAL A 575 14.08 -31.47 -1.16
CA VAL A 575 13.42 -30.61 -2.14
C VAL A 575 14.39 -29.49 -2.51
N ALA A 576 14.59 -29.25 -3.81
CA ALA A 576 15.63 -28.34 -4.30
C ALA A 576 15.48 -26.90 -3.81
N ASP A 577 14.25 -26.44 -3.62
CA ASP A 577 13.91 -25.08 -3.20
C ASP A 577 13.68 -24.93 -1.69
N ALA A 578 13.96 -26.00 -0.92
CA ALA A 578 13.81 -25.96 0.53
C ALA A 578 15.08 -25.42 1.20
N VAL A 579 14.92 -24.39 2.03
CA VAL A 579 15.98 -23.95 2.96
C VAL A 579 15.86 -24.61 4.33
N SER A 580 14.67 -25.13 4.66
CA SER A 580 14.43 -25.90 5.88
C SER A 580 13.23 -26.83 5.72
N TYR A 581 13.02 -27.68 6.71
CA TYR A 581 11.90 -28.60 6.81
C TYR A 581 11.21 -28.42 8.16
N GLU A 582 9.88 -28.41 8.16
CA GLU A 582 9.08 -28.51 9.38
C GLU A 582 8.65 -29.96 9.57
N ILE A 583 8.84 -30.46 10.80
CA ILE A 583 8.47 -31.81 11.20
C ILE A 583 7.25 -31.69 12.09
N LEU A 584 6.16 -32.31 11.67
CA LEU A 584 4.90 -32.35 12.39
C LEU A 584 4.70 -33.72 13.02
N ARG A 585 4.07 -33.74 14.19
CA ARG A 585 3.65 -34.97 14.86
C ARG A 585 2.21 -34.84 15.29
N ASP A 586 1.38 -35.77 14.85
CA ASP A 586 -0.04 -35.94 15.13
C ASP A 586 -0.95 -34.77 14.73
N ASP A 587 -0.69 -33.57 15.23
CA ASP A 587 -1.59 -32.42 15.14
C ASP A 587 -0.86 -31.07 14.98
N ARG A 588 0.48 -31.05 15.07
CA ARG A 588 1.27 -29.80 15.02
C ARG A 588 2.73 -29.98 14.63
N PRO A 589 3.43 -28.89 14.21
CA PRO A 589 4.89 -28.84 14.14
C PRO A 589 5.54 -29.05 15.51
N ILE A 590 6.58 -29.89 15.56
CA ILE A 590 7.36 -30.19 16.78
C ILE A 590 8.85 -29.87 16.64
N ALA A 591 9.36 -29.75 15.42
CA ALA A 591 10.76 -29.43 15.15
C ALA A 591 10.94 -28.81 13.76
N THR A 592 12.10 -28.21 13.56
CA THR A 592 12.60 -27.76 12.26
C THR A 592 13.97 -28.39 11.98
N SER A 593 14.29 -28.65 10.72
CA SER A 593 15.62 -29.14 10.31
C SER A 593 16.10 -28.44 9.05
N GLU A 594 17.37 -28.07 8.99
CA GLU A 594 18.04 -27.58 7.77
C GLU A 594 18.61 -28.74 6.92
N THR A 595 18.48 -29.99 7.41
CA THR A 595 18.94 -31.20 6.72
C THR A 595 17.79 -32.16 6.50
N THR A 596 18.00 -33.20 5.72
CA THR A 596 16.97 -34.21 5.39
C THR A 596 16.84 -35.32 6.44
N THR A 597 17.33 -35.07 7.65
CA THR A 597 17.22 -35.99 8.79
C THR A 597 17.08 -35.20 10.09
N VAL A 598 16.32 -35.71 11.06
CA VAL A 598 16.25 -35.12 12.41
C VAL A 598 15.83 -36.15 13.45
N GLU A 599 16.39 -36.05 14.65
CA GLU A 599 15.91 -36.80 15.81
C GLU A 599 14.84 -35.99 16.53
N VAL A 600 13.65 -36.57 16.71
CA VAL A 600 12.50 -35.94 17.35
C VAL A 600 11.93 -36.82 18.46
N PRO A 601 11.29 -36.22 19.49
CA PRO A 601 10.68 -36.99 20.55
C PRO A 601 9.52 -37.85 20.04
N ARG A 602 9.33 -39.00 20.67
CA ARG A 602 8.11 -39.81 20.60
C ARG A 602 7.01 -39.20 21.47
N GLY A 603 5.76 -39.50 21.14
CA GLY A 603 4.58 -39.00 21.84
C GLY A 603 3.31 -39.12 21.00
N GLY A 604 2.16 -39.06 21.66
CA GLY A 604 0.85 -39.18 21.01
C GLY A 604 0.71 -40.48 20.22
N GLU A 605 0.21 -40.40 18.98
CA GLU A 605 0.06 -41.54 18.06
C GLU A 605 1.36 -41.83 17.30
N ASN A 606 2.40 -41.00 17.47
CA ASN A 606 3.67 -41.08 16.73
C ASN A 606 3.49 -41.06 15.20
N ARG A 607 2.53 -40.28 14.71
CA ARG A 607 2.34 -40.05 13.27
C ARG A 607 3.16 -38.84 12.87
N TYR A 608 4.14 -39.05 11.99
CA TYR A 608 5.07 -38.00 11.62
C TYR A 608 4.84 -37.55 10.18
N PHE A 609 5.00 -36.25 9.98
CA PHE A 609 4.88 -35.63 8.67
C PHE A 609 6.04 -34.67 8.50
N VAL A 610 6.49 -34.48 7.26
CA VAL A 610 7.52 -33.50 6.94
C VAL A 610 7.06 -32.64 5.79
N ARG A 611 7.30 -31.33 5.87
CA ARG A 611 7.13 -30.40 4.74
C ARG A 611 8.38 -29.55 4.54
N ALA A 612 8.70 -29.27 3.29
CA ALA A 612 9.68 -28.28 2.89
C ALA A 612 9.17 -26.85 3.14
N VAL A 613 10.10 -25.97 3.52
CA VAL A 613 9.91 -24.53 3.64
C VAL A 613 11.00 -23.83 2.82
N ASP A 614 10.58 -22.93 1.94
CA ASP A 614 11.50 -22.13 1.11
C ASP A 614 12.01 -20.88 1.85
N ALA A 615 12.88 -20.10 1.18
CA ALA A 615 13.48 -18.89 1.75
C ALA A 615 12.44 -17.78 2.05
N GLU A 616 11.28 -17.85 1.41
CA GLU A 616 10.23 -16.84 1.47
C GLU A 616 9.22 -17.16 2.58
N GLY A 617 9.25 -18.41 3.08
CA GLY A 617 8.38 -18.95 4.10
C GLY A 617 7.16 -19.69 3.56
N ASN A 618 7.11 -19.96 2.24
CA ASN A 618 6.11 -20.86 1.68
C ASN A 618 6.36 -22.28 2.15
N ARG A 619 5.28 -23.03 2.36
CA ARG A 619 5.30 -24.40 2.86
C ARG A 619 4.66 -25.30 1.83
N SER A 620 5.39 -26.34 1.45
CA SER A 620 4.84 -27.46 0.68
C SER A 620 3.70 -28.15 1.43
N ALA A 621 2.96 -29.00 0.72
CA ALA A 621 2.16 -30.02 1.37
C ALA A 621 3.08 -30.92 2.21
N THR A 622 2.54 -31.50 3.28
CA THR A 622 3.31 -32.48 4.04
C THR A 622 3.40 -33.80 3.29
N THR A 623 4.39 -34.62 3.61
CA THR A 623 4.33 -36.07 3.34
C THR A 623 3.05 -36.66 3.97
N PRO A 624 2.56 -37.82 3.49
CA PRO A 624 1.65 -38.65 4.29
C PRO A 624 2.39 -39.29 5.48
N VAL A 625 1.62 -39.91 6.40
CA VAL A 625 2.14 -40.64 7.58
C VAL A 625 2.99 -41.85 7.21
#